data_AF-A0A7X9E3Q7-F1
#
_entry.id   AF-A0A7X9E3Q7-F1
#
_cell.length_a   1.000
_cell.length_b   1.000
_cell.length_c   1.000
_cell.angle_alpha   90.00
_cell.angle_beta   90.00
_cell.angle_gamma   90.00
#
_symmetry.space_group_name_H-M   'P 1'
#
loop_
_entity.id
_entity.type
_entity.pdbx_description
1 polymer ?
#
loop_
_entity_poly.entity_id
_entity_poly.type
_entity_poly.pdbx_seq_one_letter_code
_entity_poly.pdbx_strand_id
1 'polypeptide(L)' 'HEGAPYKEKFTLFASVDDLNESKNNGFVILNGGKQYGVIARINGEIFELSHSGPINERLNKYLIFVRSVVENYPFLVS' A
#
# COMPACT_ATOMS: atom_id res chain seq x y z
N HIS A 1 -7.92 -19.52 20.91
CA HIS A 1 -6.54 -19.02 20.77
C HIS A 1 -6.49 -17.89 19.74
N GLU A 2 -6.49 -16.66 20.24
CA GLU A 2 -5.67 -15.51 19.81
C GLU A 2 -5.30 -15.40 18.31
N GLY A 3 -6.27 -14.98 17.49
CA GLY A 3 -5.96 -14.38 16.19
C GLY A 3 -5.44 -12.97 16.40
N ALA A 4 -4.16 -12.82 16.75
CA ALA A 4 -3.55 -11.51 16.92
C ALA A 4 -3.76 -10.64 15.65
N PRO A 5 -4.17 -9.37 15.78
CA PRO A 5 -4.56 -8.50 14.66
C PRO A 5 -3.41 -8.13 13.69
N TYR A 6 -2.21 -8.66 13.90
CA TYR A 6 -0.99 -8.38 13.13
C TYR A 6 -0.61 -9.48 12.13
N LYS A 7 -1.49 -10.47 11.89
CA LYS A 7 -1.07 -11.69 11.18
C LYS A 7 -0.74 -11.49 9.70
N GLU A 8 -1.26 -10.44 9.08
CA GLU A 8 -0.81 -10.04 7.74
C GLU A 8 0.07 -8.80 7.84
N LYS A 9 1.38 -8.99 7.76
CA LYS A 9 2.33 -7.87 7.58
C LYS A 9 2.06 -7.24 6.22
N PHE A 10 1.79 -5.94 6.22
CA PHE A 10 1.65 -5.15 4.99
C PHE A 10 2.89 -4.27 4.85
N THR A 11 3.81 -4.70 4.00
CA THR A 11 5.16 -4.12 3.90
C THR A 11 5.15 -2.85 3.05
N LEU A 12 5.82 -1.80 3.51
CA LEU A 12 6.21 -0.68 2.66
C LEU A 12 7.56 -1.04 2.01
N PHE A 13 7.61 -1.04 0.69
CA PHE A 13 8.81 -1.34 -0.09
C PHE A 13 9.44 -0.06 -0.63
N ALA A 14 10.77 -0.06 -0.77
CA ALA A 14 11.52 1.10 -1.27
C ALA A 14 11.40 1.25 -2.79
N SER A 15 11.25 0.15 -3.53
CA SER A 15 11.11 0.15 -4.98
C SER A 15 10.12 -0.89 -5.48
N VAL A 16 9.69 -0.73 -6.74
CA VAL A 16 8.87 -1.72 -7.45
C VAL A 16 9.61 -3.05 -7.61
N ASP A 17 10.93 -3.01 -7.75
CA ASP A 17 11.77 -4.20 -7.84
C ASP A 17 11.75 -4.99 -6.51
N ASP A 18 11.90 -4.31 -5.37
CA ASP A 18 11.78 -4.95 -4.04
C ASP A 18 10.41 -5.61 -3.83
N LEU A 19 9.36 -4.95 -4.32
CA LEU A 19 8.01 -5.51 -4.31
C LEU A 19 7.97 -6.78 -5.18
N ASN A 20 8.49 -6.73 -6.41
CA ASN A 20 8.48 -7.86 -7.35
C ASN A 20 9.30 -9.07 -6.87
N GLU A 21 10.40 -8.83 -6.17
CA GLU A 21 11.24 -9.89 -5.59
C GLU A 21 10.65 -10.51 -4.32
N SER A 22 9.66 -9.84 -3.70
CA SER A 22 8.99 -10.31 -2.49
C SER A 22 7.73 -11.12 -2.79
N LYS A 23 7.35 -12.00 -1.85
CA LYS A 23 6.03 -12.67 -1.83
C LYS A 23 5.06 -12.03 -0.83
N ASN A 24 5.50 -11.01 -0.09
CA ASN A 24 4.67 -10.37 0.92
C ASN A 24 3.62 -9.46 0.28
N ASN A 25 2.50 -9.29 1.00
CA ASN A 25 1.58 -8.20 0.75
C ASN A 25 2.26 -6.88 1.13
N GLY A 26 1.98 -5.82 0.37
CA GLY A 26 2.58 -4.53 0.63
C GLY A 26 2.39 -3.56 -0.50
N PHE A 27 3.12 -2.46 -0.46
CA PHE A 27 2.97 -1.37 -1.40
C PHE A 27 4.25 -0.58 -1.57
N VAL A 28 4.35 0.07 -2.72
CA VAL A 28 5.41 1.01 -3.11
C VAL A 28 4.74 2.33 -3.41
N ILE A 29 5.28 3.40 -2.86
CA ILE A 29 4.82 4.75 -3.17
C ILE A 29 5.66 5.26 -4.34
N LEU A 30 5.02 5.50 -5.49
CA LEU A 30 5.70 5.97 -6.71
C LEU A 30 5.99 7.46 -6.65
N ASN A 31 5.05 8.22 -6.09
CA ASN A 31 5.15 9.67 -5.95
C ASN A 31 4.25 10.14 -4.79
N GLY A 32 4.73 11.14 -4.05
CA GLY A 32 4.04 11.67 -2.87
C GLY A 32 3.20 12.92 -3.13
N GLY A 33 2.56 13.41 -2.07
CA GLY A 33 1.79 14.65 -2.09
C GLY A 33 0.32 14.48 -2.49
N LYS A 34 -0.30 15.56 -3.00
CA LYS A 34 -1.76 15.61 -3.28
C LYS A 34 -2.22 14.66 -4.39
N GLN A 35 -1.31 14.24 -5.27
CA GLN A 35 -1.57 13.30 -6.36
C GLN A 35 -0.63 12.11 -6.23
N TYR A 36 -0.77 11.33 -5.17
CA TYR A 36 0.07 10.16 -4.96
C TYR A 36 -0.35 8.99 -5.86
N GLY A 37 0.65 8.25 -6.32
CA GLY A 37 0.52 6.99 -7.02
C GLY A 37 1.16 5.88 -6.20
N VAL A 38 0.44 4.77 -6.04
CA VAL A 38 0.88 3.62 -5.26
C VAL A 38 0.65 2.35 -6.05
N ILE A 39 1.64 1.47 -6.06
CA ILE A 39 1.47 0.09 -6.52
C ILE A 39 1.38 -0.80 -5.28
N ALA A 40 0.31 -1.57 -5.15
CA ALA A 40 0.10 -2.47 -4.03
C ALA A 40 -0.04 -3.91 -4.48
N ARG A 41 0.59 -4.85 -3.76
CA ARG A 41 0.29 -6.28 -3.83
C ARG A 41 -0.62 -6.66 -2.67
N ILE A 42 -1.79 -7.18 -3.00
CA ILE A 42 -2.78 -7.66 -2.04
C ILE A 42 -3.21 -9.06 -2.45
N ASN A 43 -2.91 -10.06 -1.61
CA ASN A 43 -3.24 -11.46 -1.84
C ASN A 43 -2.73 -12.00 -3.19
N GLY A 44 -1.55 -11.54 -3.61
CA GLY A 44 -0.92 -11.93 -4.88
C GLY A 44 -1.36 -11.12 -6.10
N GLU A 45 -2.40 -10.30 -6.00
CA GLU A 45 -2.87 -9.42 -7.08
C GLU A 45 -2.20 -8.04 -6.97
N ILE A 46 -1.83 -7.45 -8.11
CA ILE A 46 -1.25 -6.09 -8.19
C ILE A 46 -2.35 -5.08 -8.50
N PHE A 47 -2.36 -3.98 -7.76
CA PHE A 47 -3.30 -2.87 -7.91
C PHE A 47 -2.55 -1.56 -8.02
N GLU A 48 -3.01 -0.69 -8.92
CA GLU A 48 -2.66 0.71 -8.93
C GLU A 48 -3.68 1.49 -8.10
N LEU A 49 -3.20 2.16 -7.07
CA LEU A 49 -3.99 2.98 -6.17
C LEU A 49 -3.61 4.44 -6.39
N SER A 50 -4.62 5.29 -6.55
CA SER A 50 -4.45 6.74 -6.68
C SER A 50 -5.52 7.47 -5.89
N HIS A 51 -5.31 8.76 -5.63
CA HIS A 51 -6.23 9.59 -4.87
C HIS A 51 -7.65 9.63 -5.47
N SER A 52 -7.78 9.49 -6.79
CA SER A 52 -9.05 9.54 -7.54
C SER A 52 -9.53 8.18 -8.06
N GLY A 53 -8.87 7.09 -7.65
CA GLY A 53 -9.19 5.75 -8.13
C GLY A 53 -10.55 5.23 -7.62
N PRO A 54 -11.19 4.29 -8.35
CA PRO A 54 -12.45 3.70 -7.92
C PRO A 54 -12.27 2.98 -6.58
N ILE A 55 -13.18 3.28 -5.64
CA ILE A 55 -13.21 2.64 -4.32
C ILE A 55 -13.87 1.27 -4.47
N ASN A 56 -13.06 0.22 -4.54
CA ASN A 56 -13.53 -1.16 -4.43
C ASN A 56 -13.62 -1.53 -2.94
N GLU A 57 -14.77 -2.04 -2.49
CA GLU A 57 -14.98 -2.47 -1.09
C GLU A 57 -13.91 -3.47 -0.61
N ARG A 58 -13.43 -4.35 -1.50
CA ARG A 58 -12.37 -5.33 -1.20
C ARG A 58 -11.02 -4.65 -0.89
N LEU A 59 -10.76 -3.49 -1.50
CA LEU A 59 -9.49 -2.76 -1.38
C LEU A 59 -9.56 -1.62 -0.36
N ASN A 60 -10.77 -1.30 0.13
CA ASN A 60 -11.05 -0.09 0.88
C ASN A 60 -10.18 0.05 2.14
N LYS A 61 -9.98 -1.05 2.89
CA LYS A 61 -9.11 -1.04 4.08
C LYS A 61 -7.64 -0.74 3.75
N TYR A 62 -7.13 -1.27 2.64
CA TYR A 62 -5.74 -1.06 2.21
C TYR A 62 -5.57 0.35 1.64
N LEU A 63 -6.56 0.85 0.91
CA LEU A 63 -6.62 2.23 0.44
C LEU A 63 -6.58 3.23 1.61
N ILE A 64 -7.42 3.04 2.64
CA ILE A 64 -7.43 3.90 3.84
C ILE A 64 -6.08 3.85 4.55
N PHE A 65 -5.48 2.65 4.68
CA PHE A 65 -4.18 2.48 5.30
C PHE A 65 -3.07 3.19 4.52
N VAL A 66 -2.94 2.91 3.22
CA VAL A 66 -1.94 3.53 2.34
C VAL A 66 -2.09 5.04 2.32
N ARG A 67 -3.32 5.55 2.21
CA ARG A 67 -3.62 6.98 2.27
C ARG A 67 -3.14 7.59 3.58
N SER A 68 -3.43 6.93 4.70
CA SER A 68 -2.98 7.36 6.02
C SER A 68 -1.45 7.39 6.12
N VAL A 69 -0.74 6.45 5.47
CA VAL A 69 0.72 6.46 5.41
C VAL A 69 1.23 7.67 4.61
N VAL A 70 0.72 7.88 3.40
CA VAL A 70 1.14 8.99 2.53
C VAL A 70 0.84 10.36 3.15
N GLU A 71 -0.31 10.53 3.79
CA GLU A 71 -0.75 11.80 4.36
C GLU A 71 -0.06 12.13 5.70
N ASN A 72 0.13 11.14 6.58
CA ASN A 72 0.71 11.38 7.92
C ASN A 72 2.24 11.25 7.97
N TYR A 73 2.84 10.58 6.98
CA TYR A 73 4.27 10.34 6.93
C TYR A 73 4.87 10.82 5.60
N PRO A 74 4.76 12.11 5.26
CA PRO A 74 5.21 12.66 3.97
C PRO A 74 6.72 12.49 3.73
N PHE A 75 7.52 12.34 4.80
CA PHE A 75 8.95 12.09 4.73
C PHE A 75 9.33 10.70 4.20
N LEU A 76 8.38 9.77 4.12
CA LEU A 76 8.59 8.46 3.47
C LEU A 76 8.52 8.56 1.94
N VAL A 77 8.15 9.73 1.42
CA VAL A 77 7.85 9.95 0.00
C VAL A 77 8.62 11.15 -0.58
N SER A 78 9.59 11.66 0.17
CA SER A 78 10.42 12.83 -0.16
C SER A 78 11.73 12.45 -0.82
#